data_AF-A0A846MYD1-F1
#
_entry.id   AF-A0A846MYD1-F1
#
_cell.length_a   1.000
_cell.length_b   1.000
_cell.length_c   1.000
_cell.angle_alpha   90.00
_cell.angle_beta   90.00
_cell.angle_gamma   90.00
#
_symmetry.space_group_name_H-M   'P 1'
#
loop_
_entity.id
_entity.type
_entity.pdbx_description
1 polymer ?
#
loop_
_entity_poly.entity_id
_entity_poly.type
_entity_poly.pdbx_seq_one_letter_code
_entity_poly.pdbx_strand_id
1 'polypeptide(L)'
;MTFLRNVVFLLAKTGHWFRALKGWRRFGMAVAAGAFSALGFAPFSFFPALLFGFAALVLLLEAAATEPKKLSAAFRVGFWFGFGQFLVGLHWIGYAFLVDAESHAWQIPFVALLFPGGLALFIAAAALLAVRFSRPGLSRVLAVSAAYALSEWLRGHILTGFPWNIAGYGWGASLAVLQSASVIGVYGLSLLTVLFGCSLALLFASKPRFGLAGAMALVFTFLFVGGAIRLGVTPEQNKPAITIRLVQPDIPQAEKYQRKYIVRNWRRLLDLSAAPGKPSIIIWPEAAPPFLLNEQPLALDQIGRLTEGRLGLMTGGLRREFLPNDEMQLANSFFVYGQAGILLDSYDKSHLVPFGEYLPFEKTLTALGLSKLTGIEGGFIKGAGPRVMALPGAGNVTALICYEILFPGEVEGAKRPDWFVNVTDDSWFGPWAGPRQHLLVARVRAIEEGVPVVRDANTGISAIIDPLGRIRQSLGLGKMGFIDGPLPAPLAPTPYSQSIDLFFWLVLIAMIALTARLYRAR
;
A
#
# COMPACT_ATOMS: atom_id res chain seq x y z
N MET A 1 -44.24 -13.08 -4.32
CA MET A 1 -43.61 -13.75 -5.49
C MET A 1 -43.31 -12.80 -6.66
N THR A 2 -44.16 -11.82 -6.96
CA THR A 2 -43.98 -10.87 -8.10
C THR A 2 -42.70 -10.03 -8.01
N PHE A 3 -42.35 -9.53 -6.82
CA PHE A 3 -41.13 -8.73 -6.60
C PHE A 3 -39.85 -9.50 -6.96
N LEU A 4 -39.70 -10.72 -6.43
CA LEU A 4 -38.53 -11.56 -6.68
C LEU A 4 -38.37 -11.89 -8.18
N ARG A 5 -39.49 -12.14 -8.87
CA ARG A 5 -39.52 -12.40 -10.32
C ARG A 5 -39.07 -11.17 -11.11
N ASN A 6 -39.49 -9.97 -10.71
CA ASN A 6 -39.08 -8.72 -11.33
C ASN A 6 -37.59 -8.44 -11.14
N VAL A 7 -37.05 -8.71 -9.94
CA VAL A 7 -35.61 -8.58 -9.65
C VAL A 7 -34.79 -9.53 -10.52
N VAL A 8 -35.17 -10.81 -10.57
CA VAL A 8 -34.49 -11.82 -11.41
C VAL A 8 -34.51 -11.42 -12.89
N PHE A 9 -35.65 -10.94 -13.38
CA PHE A 9 -35.78 -10.47 -14.76
C PHE A 9 -34.85 -9.29 -15.05
N LEU A 10 -34.78 -8.31 -14.14
CA LEU A 10 -33.91 -7.14 -14.28
C LEU A 10 -32.43 -7.51 -14.27
N LEU A 11 -32.01 -8.40 -13.38
CA LEU A 11 -30.64 -8.90 -13.31
C LEU A 11 -30.24 -9.63 -14.61
N ALA A 12 -31.11 -10.53 -15.11
CA ALA A 12 -30.87 -11.22 -16.37
C ALA A 12 -30.79 -10.23 -17.54
N LYS A 13 -31.71 -9.28 -17.64
CA LYS A 13 -31.71 -8.23 -18.68
C LYS A 13 -30.42 -7.41 -18.65
N THR A 14 -29.96 -7.02 -17.46
CA THR A 14 -28.71 -6.29 -17.27
C THR A 14 -27.51 -7.12 -17.72
N GLY A 15 -27.45 -8.39 -17.33
CA GLY A 15 -26.39 -9.29 -17.77
C GLY A 15 -26.40 -9.54 -19.28
N HIS A 16 -27.57 -9.60 -19.91
CA HIS A 16 -27.68 -9.69 -21.37
C HIS A 16 -27.14 -8.43 -22.05
N TRP A 17 -27.44 -7.25 -21.50
CA TRP A 17 -26.93 -5.99 -22.02
C TRP A 17 -25.40 -5.93 -22.00
N PHE A 18 -24.75 -6.28 -20.88
CA PHE A 18 -23.28 -6.38 -20.80
C PHE A 18 -22.71 -7.36 -21.82
N ARG A 19 -23.31 -8.55 -21.96
CA ARG A 19 -22.87 -9.58 -22.91
C ARG A 19 -23.07 -9.19 -24.38
N ALA A 20 -23.98 -8.26 -24.66
CA ALA A 20 -24.24 -7.76 -26.00
C ALA A 20 -23.28 -6.64 -26.44
N LEU A 21 -22.50 -6.07 -25.51
CA LEU A 21 -21.54 -5.00 -25.83
C LEU A 21 -20.41 -5.53 -26.74
N LYS A 22 -20.15 -4.80 -27.82
CA LYS A 22 -19.10 -5.09 -28.80
C LYS A 22 -18.23 -3.85 -29.07
N GLY A 23 -17.06 -4.08 -29.66
CA GLY A 23 -16.15 -3.02 -30.10
C GLY A 23 -15.85 -1.99 -29.02
N TRP A 24 -15.89 -0.70 -29.40
CA TRP A 24 -15.56 0.42 -28.52
C TRP A 24 -16.51 0.55 -27.31
N ARG A 25 -17.80 0.19 -27.45
CA ARG A 25 -18.77 0.25 -26.34
C ARG A 25 -18.38 -0.68 -25.20
N ARG A 26 -17.90 -1.88 -25.52
CA ARG A 26 -17.38 -2.84 -24.54
C ARG A 26 -16.14 -2.29 -23.83
N PHE A 27 -15.22 -1.67 -24.58
CA PHE A 27 -13.99 -1.13 -24.00
C PHE A 27 -14.25 0.11 -23.15
N GLY A 28 -15.13 1.02 -23.58
CA GLY A 28 -15.57 2.15 -22.76
C GLY A 28 -16.24 1.68 -21.46
N MET A 29 -17.06 0.63 -21.52
CA MET A 29 -17.63 0.01 -20.31
C MET A 29 -16.57 -0.67 -19.43
N ALA A 30 -15.53 -1.27 -20.01
CA ALA A 30 -14.42 -1.83 -19.25
C ALA A 30 -13.69 -0.72 -18.47
N VAL A 31 -13.37 0.41 -19.12
CA VAL A 31 -12.79 1.58 -18.44
C VAL A 31 -13.69 2.08 -17.32
N ALA A 32 -15.00 2.25 -17.60
CA ALA A 32 -15.95 2.73 -16.60
C ALA A 32 -16.07 1.77 -15.40
N ALA A 33 -16.11 0.46 -15.63
CA ALA A 33 -16.17 -0.55 -14.59
C ALA A 33 -14.89 -0.59 -13.73
N GLY A 34 -13.72 -0.44 -14.35
CA GLY A 34 -12.44 -0.32 -13.66
C GLY A 34 -12.36 0.96 -12.83
N ALA A 35 -12.71 2.10 -13.42
CA ALA A 35 -12.76 3.39 -12.74
C ALA A 35 -13.72 3.36 -11.53
N PHE A 36 -14.88 2.73 -11.70
CA PHE A 36 -15.83 2.52 -10.61
C PHE A 36 -15.25 1.62 -9.52
N SER A 37 -14.57 0.53 -9.88
CA SER A 37 -13.97 -0.38 -8.89
C SER A 37 -12.91 0.30 -8.02
N ALA A 38 -12.20 1.30 -8.55
CA ALA A 38 -11.22 2.09 -7.80
C ALA A 38 -11.83 2.88 -6.62
N LEU A 39 -13.13 3.15 -6.64
CA LEU A 39 -13.85 3.78 -5.51
C LEU A 39 -13.92 2.86 -4.27
N GLY A 40 -13.58 1.59 -4.41
CA GLY A 40 -13.40 0.68 -3.28
C GLY A 40 -12.18 1.01 -2.41
N PHE A 41 -11.18 1.69 -2.95
CA PHE A 41 -9.96 2.03 -2.20
C PHE A 41 -10.13 3.33 -1.42
N ALA A 42 -9.23 3.56 -0.45
CA ALA A 42 -9.14 4.87 0.21
C ALA A 42 -8.91 5.97 -0.85
N PRO A 43 -9.50 7.17 -0.68
CA PRO A 43 -10.23 7.65 0.49
C PRO A 43 -11.72 7.31 0.53
N PHE A 44 -12.29 6.79 -0.56
CA PHE A 44 -13.72 6.52 -0.66
C PHE A 44 -14.15 5.29 0.14
N SER A 45 -13.33 4.23 0.10
CA SER A 45 -13.56 2.97 0.80
C SER A 45 -14.94 2.35 0.57
N PHE A 46 -15.52 2.57 -0.62
CA PHE A 46 -16.82 2.06 -1.01
C PHE A 46 -16.69 0.67 -1.65
N PHE A 47 -16.45 -0.34 -0.80
CA PHE A 47 -16.20 -1.73 -1.23
C PHE A 47 -17.24 -2.32 -2.20
N PRO A 48 -18.55 -1.95 -2.18
CA PRO A 48 -19.49 -2.48 -3.17
C PRO A 48 -19.09 -2.13 -4.61
N ALA A 49 -18.50 -0.95 -4.86
CA ALA A 49 -18.06 -0.59 -6.20
C ALA A 49 -16.93 -1.51 -6.71
N LEU A 50 -16.02 -1.92 -5.82
CA LEU A 50 -14.99 -2.91 -6.13
C LEU A 50 -15.62 -4.25 -6.54
N LEU A 51 -16.58 -4.75 -5.76
CA LEU A 51 -17.25 -6.03 -6.02
C LEU A 51 -18.03 -6.01 -7.34
N PHE A 52 -18.81 -4.95 -7.59
CA PHE A 52 -19.58 -4.81 -8.84
C PHE A 52 -18.67 -4.55 -10.05
N GLY A 53 -17.52 -3.89 -9.87
CA GLY A 53 -16.49 -3.77 -10.89
C GLY A 53 -15.97 -5.13 -11.36
N PHE A 54 -15.64 -6.03 -10.43
CA PHE A 54 -15.23 -7.40 -10.77
C PHE A 54 -16.37 -8.21 -11.40
N ALA A 55 -17.61 -8.02 -10.97
CA ALA A 55 -18.77 -8.65 -11.62
C ALA A 55 -18.88 -8.21 -13.09
N ALA A 56 -18.76 -6.91 -13.35
CA ALA A 56 -18.77 -6.35 -14.69
C ALA A 56 -17.61 -6.87 -15.54
N LEU A 57 -16.40 -7.00 -14.98
CA LEU A 57 -15.25 -7.60 -15.66
C LEU A 57 -15.57 -9.01 -16.16
N VAL A 58 -16.15 -9.88 -15.33
CA VAL A 58 -16.54 -11.24 -15.74
C VAL A 58 -17.55 -11.19 -16.89
N LEU A 59 -18.59 -10.36 -16.80
CA LEU A 59 -19.61 -10.23 -17.84
C LEU A 59 -19.04 -9.74 -19.18
N LEU A 60 -18.12 -8.77 -19.14
CA LEU A 60 -17.42 -8.25 -20.33
C LEU A 60 -16.48 -9.30 -20.94
N LEU A 61 -15.85 -10.15 -20.11
CA LEU A 61 -15.02 -11.26 -20.58
C LEU A 61 -15.85 -12.41 -21.18
N GLU A 62 -17.08 -12.61 -20.71
CA GLU A 62 -18.04 -13.51 -21.36
C GLU A 62 -18.46 -12.96 -22.73
N ALA A 63 -18.69 -11.65 -22.86
CA ALA A 63 -18.93 -11.00 -24.15
C ALA A 63 -17.73 -11.13 -25.09
N ALA A 64 -16.50 -10.96 -24.58
CA ALA A 64 -15.28 -11.13 -25.35
C ALA A 64 -15.06 -12.58 -25.81
N ALA A 65 -15.55 -13.56 -25.04
CA ALA A 65 -15.39 -14.97 -25.36
C ALA A 65 -16.17 -15.43 -26.61
N THR A 66 -17.18 -14.67 -27.05
CA THR A 66 -17.98 -14.97 -28.26
C THR A 66 -17.37 -14.40 -29.55
N GLU A 67 -16.28 -13.63 -29.45
CA GLU A 67 -15.62 -13.03 -30.61
C GLU A 67 -14.73 -14.04 -31.33
N PRO A 68 -14.54 -13.94 -32.66
CA PRO A 68 -13.61 -14.79 -33.40
C PRO A 68 -12.18 -14.73 -32.84
N LYS A 69 -11.73 -13.53 -32.45
CA LYS A 69 -10.43 -13.30 -31.80
C LYS A 69 -10.58 -13.19 -30.27
N LYS A 70 -11.22 -14.17 -29.63
CA LYS A 70 -11.58 -14.14 -28.20
C LYS A 70 -10.44 -13.79 -27.23
N LEU A 71 -9.22 -14.29 -27.46
CA LEU A 71 -8.08 -14.02 -26.57
C LEU A 71 -7.61 -12.56 -26.67
N SER A 72 -7.56 -12.02 -27.89
CA SER A 72 -7.27 -10.59 -28.11
C SER A 72 -8.37 -9.69 -27.57
N ALA A 73 -9.64 -10.11 -27.66
CA ALA A 73 -10.75 -9.38 -27.08
C ALA A 73 -10.66 -9.39 -25.54
N ALA A 74 -10.37 -10.54 -24.93
CA ALA A 74 -10.18 -10.69 -23.49
C ALA A 74 -9.01 -9.85 -22.96
N PHE A 75 -7.86 -9.90 -23.65
CA PHE A 75 -6.71 -9.07 -23.32
C PHE A 75 -7.07 -7.58 -23.31
N ARG A 76 -7.76 -7.09 -24.36
CA ARG A 76 -8.19 -5.69 -24.43
C ARG A 76 -9.21 -5.32 -23.36
N VAL A 77 -10.14 -6.21 -23.02
CA VAL A 77 -11.09 -5.98 -21.91
C VAL A 77 -10.33 -5.86 -20.59
N GLY A 78 -9.41 -6.78 -20.29
CA GLY A 78 -8.58 -6.72 -19.09
C GLY A 78 -7.71 -5.47 -19.05
N PHE A 79 -7.09 -5.10 -20.18
CA PHE A 79 -6.31 -3.86 -20.29
C PHE A 79 -7.16 -2.63 -19.98
N TRP A 80 -8.30 -2.45 -20.63
CA TRP A 80 -9.12 -1.25 -20.43
C TRP A 80 -9.76 -1.20 -19.04
N PHE A 81 -10.13 -2.35 -18.47
CA PHE A 81 -10.56 -2.43 -17.08
C PHE A 81 -9.44 -2.03 -16.11
N GLY A 82 -8.27 -2.65 -16.24
CA GLY A 82 -7.12 -2.33 -15.39
C GLY A 82 -6.69 -0.86 -15.54
N PHE A 83 -6.70 -0.35 -16.77
CA PHE A 83 -6.36 1.04 -17.06
C PHE A 83 -7.31 2.00 -16.32
N GLY A 84 -8.63 1.79 -16.40
CA GLY A 84 -9.59 2.63 -15.67
C GLY A 84 -9.40 2.57 -14.15
N GLN A 85 -9.14 1.36 -13.62
CA GLN A 85 -8.92 1.16 -12.19
C GLN A 85 -7.65 1.84 -11.68
N PHE A 86 -6.54 1.69 -12.39
CA PHE A 86 -5.27 2.32 -12.02
C PHE A 86 -5.27 3.82 -12.29
N LEU A 87 -5.91 4.29 -13.36
CA LEU A 87 -6.03 5.71 -13.67
C LEU A 87 -6.72 6.46 -12.53
N VAL A 88 -7.87 5.97 -12.05
CA VAL A 88 -8.58 6.59 -10.93
C VAL A 88 -7.89 6.30 -9.60
N GLY A 89 -7.45 5.05 -9.37
CA GLY A 89 -6.86 4.63 -8.10
C GLY A 89 -5.50 5.25 -7.79
N LEU A 90 -4.75 5.65 -8.82
CA LEU A 90 -3.37 6.14 -8.73
C LEU A 90 -3.18 7.53 -9.38
N HIS A 91 -4.26 8.27 -9.66
CA HIS A 91 -4.19 9.62 -10.23
C HIS A 91 -3.26 10.56 -9.44
N TRP A 92 -3.11 10.31 -8.14
CA TRP A 92 -2.28 11.11 -7.23
C TRP A 92 -0.79 11.05 -7.57
N ILE A 93 -0.31 10.07 -8.35
CA ILE A 93 1.10 9.99 -8.77
C ILE A 93 1.55 11.25 -9.54
N GLY A 94 0.63 11.92 -10.24
CA GLY A 94 0.93 13.17 -10.92
C GLY A 94 1.42 14.28 -10.00
N TYR A 95 1.09 14.25 -8.70
CA TYR A 95 1.54 15.25 -7.74
C TYR A 95 3.06 15.23 -7.51
N ALA A 96 3.71 14.08 -7.64
CA ALA A 96 5.15 13.97 -7.45
C ALA A 96 5.93 14.85 -8.46
N PHE A 97 5.36 15.05 -9.66
CA PHE A 97 5.94 15.86 -10.74
C PHE A 97 5.64 17.35 -10.58
N LEU A 98 4.73 17.73 -9.66
CA LEU A 98 4.42 19.12 -9.34
C LEU A 98 5.31 19.71 -8.25
N VAL A 99 6.12 18.89 -7.58
CA VAL A 99 7.12 19.33 -6.60
C VAL A 99 8.14 20.28 -7.24
N ASP A 100 8.60 19.92 -8.45
CA ASP A 100 9.42 20.76 -9.33
C ASP A 100 8.74 20.85 -10.71
N ALA A 101 7.65 21.62 -10.75
CA ALA A 101 6.78 21.71 -11.90
C ALA A 101 7.49 22.28 -13.14
N GLU A 102 8.45 23.20 -12.96
CA GLU A 102 9.20 23.80 -14.07
C GLU A 102 9.96 22.75 -14.88
N SER A 103 10.60 21.79 -14.19
CA SER A 103 11.37 20.73 -14.84
C SER A 103 10.54 19.52 -15.27
N HIS A 104 9.44 19.20 -14.54
CA HIS A 104 8.78 17.89 -14.64
C HIS A 104 7.30 17.92 -15.03
N ALA A 105 6.59 19.05 -14.99
CA ALA A 105 5.14 19.06 -15.22
C ALA A 105 4.75 18.58 -16.63
N TRP A 106 5.61 18.79 -17.63
CA TRP A 106 5.39 18.31 -19.00
C TRP A 106 5.30 16.77 -19.10
N GLN A 107 5.84 16.04 -18.11
CA GLN A 107 5.81 14.57 -18.05
C GLN A 107 4.46 14.03 -17.54
N ILE A 108 3.64 14.87 -16.89
CA ILE A 108 2.40 14.45 -16.22
C ILE A 108 1.41 13.75 -17.18
N PRO A 109 1.11 14.27 -18.39
CA PRO A 109 0.20 13.59 -19.30
C PRO A 109 0.69 12.19 -19.70
N PHE A 110 2.01 12.01 -19.80
CA PHE A 110 2.60 10.72 -20.16
C PHE A 110 2.56 9.76 -18.98
N VAL A 111 2.99 10.17 -17.78
CA VAL A 111 3.00 9.27 -16.62
C VAL A 111 1.57 8.89 -16.20
N ALA A 112 0.62 9.83 -16.29
CA ALA A 112 -0.78 9.59 -15.96
C ALA A 112 -1.45 8.55 -16.87
N LEU A 113 -0.90 8.31 -18.07
CA LEU A 113 -1.43 7.32 -19.02
C LEU A 113 -0.56 6.06 -19.08
N LEU A 114 0.76 6.21 -19.20
CA LEU A 114 1.70 5.11 -19.36
C LEU A 114 1.84 4.28 -18.09
N PHE A 115 1.82 4.89 -16.91
CA PHE A 115 1.96 4.15 -15.66
C PHE A 115 0.73 3.27 -15.38
N PRO A 116 -0.52 3.79 -15.40
CA PRO A 116 -1.71 2.94 -15.38
C PRO A 116 -1.77 1.93 -16.53
N GLY A 117 -1.34 2.32 -17.73
CA GLY A 117 -1.28 1.43 -18.90
C GLY A 117 -0.33 0.24 -18.71
N GLY A 118 0.87 0.48 -18.17
CA GLY A 118 1.84 -0.56 -17.84
C GLY A 118 1.31 -1.52 -16.79
N LEU A 119 0.72 -1.01 -15.71
CA LEU A 119 0.10 -1.85 -14.67
C LEU A 119 -1.12 -2.62 -15.20
N ALA A 120 -1.88 -2.05 -16.13
CA ALA A 120 -3.02 -2.71 -16.76
C ALA A 120 -2.64 -3.96 -17.56
N LEU A 121 -1.37 -4.10 -17.98
CA LEU A 121 -0.88 -5.30 -18.66
C LEU A 121 -0.97 -6.55 -17.77
N PHE A 122 -0.80 -6.41 -16.46
CA PHE A 122 -1.00 -7.52 -15.50
C PHE A 122 -2.44 -8.04 -15.54
N ILE A 123 -3.42 -7.13 -15.53
CA ILE A 123 -4.85 -7.47 -15.60
C ILE A 123 -5.22 -7.96 -17.01
N ALA A 124 -4.61 -7.42 -18.07
CA ALA A 124 -4.79 -7.88 -19.44
C ALA A 124 -4.33 -9.34 -19.62
N ALA A 125 -3.17 -9.69 -19.05
CA ALA A 125 -2.65 -11.05 -19.03
C ALA A 125 -3.56 -11.98 -18.23
N ALA A 126 -4.00 -11.56 -17.03
CA ALA A 126 -4.94 -12.31 -16.20
C ALA A 126 -6.25 -12.61 -16.94
N ALA A 127 -6.83 -11.60 -17.60
CA ALA A 127 -8.04 -11.74 -18.40
C ALA A 127 -7.84 -12.73 -19.56
N LEU A 128 -6.73 -12.64 -20.29
CA LEU A 128 -6.40 -13.57 -21.37
C LEU A 128 -6.31 -15.02 -20.85
N LEU A 129 -5.55 -15.24 -19.78
CA LEU A 129 -5.36 -16.57 -19.18
C LEU A 129 -6.68 -17.15 -18.68
N ALA A 130 -7.48 -16.33 -17.98
CA ALA A 130 -8.80 -16.73 -17.52
C ALA A 130 -9.68 -17.17 -18.69
N VAL A 131 -9.71 -16.43 -19.81
CA VAL A 131 -10.52 -16.80 -20.98
C VAL A 131 -9.95 -18.04 -21.70
N ARG A 132 -8.63 -18.21 -21.72
CA ARG A 132 -7.94 -19.34 -22.36
C ARG A 132 -8.22 -20.69 -21.68
N PHE A 133 -8.35 -20.68 -20.36
CA PHE A 133 -8.42 -21.91 -19.54
C PHE A 133 -9.78 -22.13 -18.85
N SER A 134 -10.83 -21.43 -19.29
CA SER A 134 -12.16 -21.60 -18.72
C SER A 134 -13.28 -21.40 -19.72
N ARG A 135 -14.47 -21.88 -19.36
CA ARG A 135 -15.73 -21.65 -20.11
C ARG A 135 -16.68 -20.73 -19.33
N PRO A 136 -17.63 -20.06 -20.01
CA PRO A 136 -18.62 -19.19 -19.34
C PRO A 136 -19.33 -19.84 -18.16
N GLY A 137 -19.70 -19.03 -17.15
CA GLY A 137 -20.27 -19.49 -15.88
C GLY A 137 -19.23 -19.71 -14.77
N LEU A 138 -19.44 -20.73 -13.92
CA LEU A 138 -18.64 -20.94 -12.70
C LEU A 138 -17.14 -21.11 -12.97
N SER A 139 -16.77 -21.84 -14.03
CA SER A 139 -15.36 -22.01 -14.43
C SER A 139 -14.71 -20.65 -14.75
N ARG A 140 -15.42 -19.74 -15.45
CA ARG A 140 -14.93 -18.38 -15.75
C ARG A 140 -14.74 -17.54 -14.48
N VAL A 141 -15.70 -17.61 -13.55
CA VAL A 141 -15.61 -16.89 -12.26
C VAL A 141 -14.36 -17.30 -11.49
N LEU A 142 -14.13 -18.61 -11.34
CA LEU A 142 -12.96 -19.13 -10.63
C LEU A 142 -11.66 -18.77 -11.36
N ALA A 143 -11.63 -18.88 -12.69
CA ALA A 143 -10.44 -18.58 -13.49
C ALA A 143 -10.07 -17.10 -13.44
N VAL A 144 -11.05 -16.19 -13.56
CA VAL A 144 -10.81 -14.74 -13.46
C VAL A 144 -10.30 -14.39 -12.08
N SER A 145 -10.91 -14.96 -11.04
CA SER A 145 -10.53 -14.68 -9.65
C SER A 145 -9.10 -15.15 -9.35
N ALA A 146 -8.75 -16.38 -9.74
CA ALA A 146 -7.41 -16.93 -9.57
C ALA A 146 -6.36 -16.14 -10.39
N ALA A 147 -6.63 -15.89 -11.68
CA ALA A 147 -5.68 -15.18 -12.54
C ALA A 147 -5.47 -13.73 -12.11
N TYR A 148 -6.53 -13.05 -11.66
CA TYR A 148 -6.44 -11.67 -11.18
C TYR A 148 -5.66 -11.60 -9.86
N ALA A 149 -5.95 -12.46 -8.89
CA ALA A 149 -5.22 -12.50 -7.63
C ALA A 149 -3.74 -12.83 -7.82
N LEU A 150 -3.42 -13.78 -8.71
CA LEU A 150 -2.04 -14.04 -9.12
C LEU A 150 -1.39 -12.82 -9.79
N SER A 151 -2.14 -12.07 -10.61
CA SER A 151 -1.60 -10.87 -11.24
C SER A 151 -1.31 -9.75 -10.24
N GLU A 152 -2.07 -9.62 -9.16
CA GLU A 152 -1.77 -8.69 -8.08
C GLU A 152 -0.52 -9.11 -7.30
N TRP A 153 -0.40 -10.40 -6.99
CA TRP A 153 0.81 -10.94 -6.38
C TRP A 153 2.03 -10.69 -7.28
N LEU A 154 1.97 -11.04 -8.57
CA LEU A 154 3.06 -10.78 -9.51
C LEU A 154 3.40 -9.29 -9.65
N ARG A 155 2.39 -8.42 -9.69
CA ARG A 155 2.59 -6.96 -9.72
C ARG A 155 3.30 -6.45 -8.47
N GLY A 156 3.12 -7.11 -7.33
CA GLY A 156 3.82 -6.82 -6.08
C GLY A 156 5.29 -7.26 -6.04
N HIS A 157 5.77 -8.05 -7.01
CA HIS A 157 7.13 -8.63 -6.98
C HIS A 157 7.97 -8.39 -8.25
N ILE A 158 7.33 -8.31 -9.43
CA ILE A 158 8.03 -8.09 -10.70
C ILE A 158 8.54 -6.64 -10.78
N LEU A 159 9.76 -6.45 -11.31
CA LEU A 159 10.38 -5.13 -11.52
C LEU A 159 10.41 -4.27 -10.23
N THR A 160 10.87 -4.86 -9.12
CA THR A 160 10.87 -4.30 -7.74
C THR A 160 9.51 -4.22 -7.04
N GLY A 161 8.42 -4.51 -7.75
CA GLY A 161 7.11 -4.63 -7.14
C GLY A 161 6.40 -3.30 -6.89
N PHE A 162 5.08 -3.33 -7.07
CA PHE A 162 4.18 -2.23 -6.75
C PHE A 162 2.89 -2.77 -6.12
N PRO A 163 2.92 -3.23 -4.85
CA PRO A 163 1.76 -3.83 -4.16
C PRO A 163 0.72 -2.78 -3.67
N TRP A 164 0.49 -1.72 -4.44
CA TRP A 164 -0.48 -0.67 -4.14
C TRP A 164 -1.90 -1.07 -4.57
N ASN A 165 -2.94 -0.67 -3.82
CA ASN A 165 -4.35 -0.93 -4.14
C ASN A 165 -4.63 -2.42 -4.48
N ILE A 166 -4.02 -3.34 -3.73
CA ILE A 166 -4.44 -4.76 -3.73
C ILE A 166 -5.90 -4.83 -3.29
N ALA A 167 -6.75 -5.64 -3.95
CA ALA A 167 -8.19 -5.67 -3.70
C ALA A 167 -8.58 -5.90 -2.23
N GLY A 168 -7.72 -6.58 -1.44
CA GLY A 168 -7.89 -6.71 0.01
C GLY A 168 -7.98 -5.37 0.77
N TYR A 169 -7.30 -4.32 0.31
CA TYR A 169 -7.41 -2.96 0.88
C TYR A 169 -8.76 -2.29 0.60
N GLY A 170 -9.60 -2.86 -0.28
CA GLY A 170 -10.97 -2.39 -0.52
C GLY A 170 -11.83 -2.39 0.75
N TRP A 171 -11.43 -3.15 1.77
CA TRP A 171 -12.08 -3.22 3.07
C TRP A 171 -11.62 -2.13 4.05
N GLY A 172 -10.97 -1.06 3.58
CA GLY A 172 -10.43 0.03 4.42
C GLY A 172 -11.42 0.67 5.40
N ALA A 173 -12.72 0.65 5.09
CA ALA A 173 -13.79 1.12 5.98
C ALA A 173 -14.16 0.13 7.09
N SER A 174 -13.79 -1.15 6.97
CA SER A 174 -14.14 -2.22 7.90
C SER A 174 -12.88 -2.81 8.53
N LEU A 175 -12.47 -2.25 9.67
CA LEU A 175 -11.35 -2.80 10.43
C LEU A 175 -11.59 -4.25 10.86
N ALA A 176 -12.86 -4.62 11.08
CA ALA A 176 -13.27 -5.98 11.42
C ALA A 176 -12.93 -6.98 10.31
N VAL A 177 -13.27 -6.70 9.04
CA VAL A 177 -12.89 -7.60 7.94
C VAL A 177 -11.36 -7.63 7.78
N LEU A 178 -10.69 -6.49 7.91
CA LEU A 178 -9.23 -6.43 7.82
C LEU A 178 -8.52 -7.29 8.88
N GLN A 179 -9.15 -7.59 10.02
CA GLN A 179 -8.57 -8.51 11.02
C GLN A 179 -8.24 -9.88 10.43
N SER A 180 -8.93 -10.33 9.38
CA SER A 180 -8.60 -11.61 8.74
C SER A 180 -7.18 -11.62 8.17
N ALA A 181 -6.59 -10.46 7.85
CA ALA A 181 -5.23 -10.36 7.34
C ALA A 181 -4.19 -10.93 8.33
N SER A 182 -4.48 -10.96 9.64
CA SER A 182 -3.60 -11.63 10.61
C SER A 182 -3.51 -13.15 10.40
N VAL A 183 -4.42 -13.74 9.62
CA VAL A 183 -4.46 -15.18 9.34
C VAL A 183 -4.12 -15.47 7.88
N ILE A 184 -4.71 -14.72 6.95
CA ILE A 184 -4.65 -15.02 5.52
C ILE A 184 -3.79 -14.04 4.71
N GLY A 185 -3.28 -12.97 5.34
CA GLY A 185 -2.58 -11.89 4.66
C GLY A 185 -3.47 -11.06 3.73
N VAL A 186 -2.93 -9.93 3.26
CA VAL A 186 -3.64 -9.07 2.30
C VAL A 186 -3.85 -9.76 0.95
N TYR A 187 -2.91 -10.58 0.48
CA TYR A 187 -3.07 -11.31 -0.79
C TYR A 187 -4.15 -12.40 -0.69
N GLY A 188 -4.24 -13.12 0.42
CA GLY A 188 -5.33 -14.06 0.67
C GLY A 188 -6.69 -13.37 0.76
N LEU A 189 -6.77 -12.23 1.47
CA LEU A 189 -7.98 -11.41 1.51
C LEU A 189 -8.33 -10.84 0.12
N SER A 190 -7.33 -10.51 -0.69
CA SER A 190 -7.52 -10.07 -2.07
C SER A 190 -8.17 -11.14 -2.92
N LEU A 191 -7.64 -12.37 -2.86
CA LEU A 191 -8.19 -13.51 -3.58
C LEU A 191 -9.66 -13.74 -3.22
N LEU A 192 -10.01 -13.73 -1.93
CA LEU A 192 -11.40 -13.88 -1.48
C LEU A 192 -12.29 -12.70 -1.95
N THR A 193 -11.76 -11.48 -1.92
CA THR A 193 -12.50 -10.27 -2.35
C THR A 193 -12.80 -10.30 -3.84
N VAL A 194 -11.81 -10.66 -4.67
CA VAL A 194 -11.98 -10.81 -6.11
C VAL A 194 -12.95 -11.95 -6.41
N LEU A 195 -12.84 -13.08 -5.71
CA LEU A 195 -13.79 -14.20 -5.84
C LEU A 195 -15.21 -13.78 -5.50
N PHE A 196 -15.40 -12.99 -4.43
CA PHE A 196 -16.71 -12.48 -4.06
C PHE A 196 -17.27 -11.59 -5.17
N GLY A 197 -16.53 -10.59 -5.64
CA GLY A 197 -16.98 -9.71 -6.71
C GLY A 197 -17.28 -10.47 -8.02
N CYS A 198 -16.40 -11.38 -8.43
CA CYS A 198 -16.61 -12.20 -9.62
C CYS A 198 -17.83 -13.12 -9.48
N SER A 199 -18.11 -13.65 -8.29
CA SER A 199 -19.27 -14.52 -8.04
C SER A 199 -20.60 -13.81 -8.25
N LEU A 200 -20.65 -12.48 -8.03
CA LEU A 200 -21.86 -11.68 -8.28
C LEU A 200 -22.26 -11.70 -9.75
N ALA A 201 -21.34 -11.92 -10.68
CA ALA A 201 -21.66 -12.05 -12.11
C ALA A 201 -22.65 -13.20 -12.39
N LEU A 202 -22.67 -14.24 -11.54
CA LEU A 202 -23.60 -15.38 -11.66
C LEU A 202 -25.05 -14.99 -11.36
N LEU A 203 -25.28 -13.88 -10.66
CA LEU A 203 -26.61 -13.31 -10.43
C LEU A 203 -27.20 -12.69 -11.70
N PHE A 204 -26.34 -12.32 -12.65
CA PHE A 204 -26.72 -11.70 -13.92
C PHE A 204 -26.80 -12.72 -15.09
N ALA A 205 -26.80 -14.02 -14.80
CA ALA A 205 -27.01 -15.06 -15.81
C ALA A 205 -28.51 -15.20 -16.17
N SER A 206 -28.85 -15.77 -17.34
CA SER A 206 -30.25 -16.00 -17.74
C SER A 206 -31.03 -16.86 -16.72
N LYS A 207 -30.32 -17.78 -16.05
CA LYS A 207 -30.79 -18.47 -14.85
C LYS A 207 -29.85 -18.09 -13.71
N PRO A 208 -30.21 -17.13 -12.84
CA PRO A 208 -29.32 -16.63 -11.80
C PRO A 208 -28.95 -17.73 -10.82
N ARG A 209 -27.69 -17.74 -10.37
CA ARG A 209 -27.18 -18.71 -9.40
C ARG A 209 -26.67 -17.98 -8.18
N PHE A 210 -27.38 -18.14 -7.07
CA PHE A 210 -27.07 -17.47 -5.81
C PHE A 210 -26.03 -18.23 -4.96
N GLY A 211 -25.77 -19.51 -5.23
CA GLY A 211 -24.98 -20.38 -4.35
C GLY A 211 -23.62 -19.81 -3.96
N LEU A 212 -22.75 -19.52 -4.94
CA LEU A 212 -21.40 -19.01 -4.66
C LEU A 212 -21.42 -17.58 -4.08
N ALA A 213 -22.27 -16.70 -4.61
CA ALA A 213 -22.39 -15.33 -4.09
C ALA A 213 -22.90 -15.30 -2.64
N GLY A 214 -23.88 -16.15 -2.31
CA GLY A 214 -24.37 -16.33 -0.96
C GLY A 214 -23.32 -16.95 -0.04
N ALA A 215 -22.59 -17.96 -0.50
CA ALA A 215 -21.47 -18.54 0.25
C ALA A 215 -20.38 -17.50 0.55
N MET A 216 -20.00 -16.67 -0.44
CA MET A 216 -19.03 -15.61 -0.23
C MET A 216 -19.56 -14.50 0.70
N ALA A 217 -20.83 -14.14 0.61
CA ALA A 217 -21.45 -13.23 1.57
C ALA A 217 -21.41 -13.79 3.00
N LEU A 218 -21.65 -15.09 3.19
CA LEU A 218 -21.50 -15.77 4.48
C LEU A 218 -20.04 -15.78 4.96
N VAL A 219 -19.07 -16.05 4.08
CA VAL A 219 -17.65 -15.97 4.41
C VAL A 219 -17.28 -14.58 4.91
N PHE A 220 -17.64 -13.51 4.17
CA PHE A 220 -17.34 -12.14 4.60
C PHE A 220 -18.10 -11.72 5.86
N THR A 221 -19.31 -12.24 6.06
CA THR A 221 -20.04 -12.06 7.33
C THR A 221 -19.28 -12.72 8.48
N PHE A 222 -18.76 -13.94 8.27
CA PHE A 222 -17.94 -14.64 9.26
C PHE A 222 -16.63 -13.89 9.54
N LEU A 223 -15.93 -13.39 8.52
CA LEU A 223 -14.73 -12.57 8.69
C LEU A 223 -15.04 -11.30 9.48
N PHE A 224 -16.15 -10.63 9.17
CA PHE A 224 -16.60 -9.45 9.90
C PHE A 224 -16.91 -9.77 11.37
N VAL A 225 -17.71 -10.81 11.64
CA VAL A 225 -18.08 -11.19 13.01
C VAL A 225 -16.85 -11.64 13.80
N GLY A 226 -16.01 -12.51 13.23
CA GLY A 226 -14.78 -12.98 13.87
C GLY A 226 -13.80 -11.84 14.16
N GLY A 227 -13.65 -10.90 13.21
CA GLY A 227 -12.83 -9.71 13.42
C GLY A 227 -13.41 -8.74 14.43
N ALA A 228 -14.73 -8.55 14.45
CA ALA A 228 -15.41 -7.74 15.47
C ALA A 228 -15.24 -8.34 16.86
N ILE A 229 -15.32 -9.67 17.00
CA ILE A 229 -15.03 -10.38 18.25
C ILE A 229 -13.57 -10.18 18.64
N ARG A 230 -12.60 -10.40 17.73
CA ARG A 230 -11.16 -10.17 17.99
C ARG A 230 -10.92 -8.77 18.52
N LEU A 231 -11.53 -7.77 17.87
CA LEU A 231 -11.46 -6.37 18.30
C LEU A 231 -12.16 -6.12 19.64
N GLY A 232 -13.27 -6.78 19.94
CA GLY A 232 -13.97 -6.60 21.22
C GLY A 232 -13.26 -7.24 22.42
N VAL A 233 -12.63 -8.41 22.22
CA VAL A 233 -12.02 -9.19 23.31
C VAL A 233 -10.56 -8.90 23.55
N THR A 234 -9.86 -8.28 22.59
CA THR A 234 -8.44 -7.96 22.72
C THR A 234 -8.30 -6.53 23.25
N PRO A 235 -7.92 -6.34 24.53
CA PRO A 235 -7.82 -5.03 25.13
C PRO A 235 -6.64 -4.26 24.55
N GLU A 236 -6.72 -2.93 24.64
CA GLU A 236 -5.58 -2.08 24.33
C GLU A 236 -4.49 -2.25 25.40
N GLN A 237 -3.32 -2.72 24.99
CA GLN A 237 -2.16 -2.88 25.87
C GLN A 237 -1.04 -1.97 25.39
N ASN A 238 -0.29 -1.41 26.35
CA ASN A 238 0.82 -0.50 26.09
C ASN A 238 2.07 -1.04 26.77
N LYS A 239 3.25 -0.77 26.18
CA LYS A 239 4.50 -0.96 26.90
C LYS A 239 4.54 0.00 28.10
N PRO A 240 4.85 -0.48 29.32
CA PRO A 240 4.86 0.37 30.51
C PRO A 240 5.79 1.58 30.37
N ALA A 241 5.31 2.75 30.78
CA ALA A 241 6.09 3.99 30.92
C ALA A 241 6.81 4.51 29.64
N ILE A 242 6.38 4.10 28.44
CA ILE A 242 6.90 4.65 27.18
C ILE A 242 5.85 5.55 26.53
N THR A 243 6.13 6.85 26.49
CA THR A 243 5.36 7.84 25.72
C THR A 243 6.17 8.27 24.51
N ILE A 244 5.58 8.21 23.33
CA ILE A 244 6.19 8.61 22.07
C ILE A 244 5.65 9.98 21.67
N ARG A 245 6.54 10.87 21.24
CA ARG A 245 6.21 12.11 20.53
C ARG A 245 6.52 11.95 19.05
N LEU A 246 5.52 12.13 18.19
CA LEU A 246 5.70 12.24 16.74
C LEU A 246 5.69 13.71 16.35
N VAL A 247 6.71 14.18 15.64
CA VAL A 247 6.86 15.58 15.25
C VAL A 247 6.59 15.72 13.76
N GLN A 248 5.50 16.38 13.42
CA GLN A 248 5.09 16.62 12.04
C GLN A 248 5.37 18.10 11.68
N PRO A 249 6.50 18.41 11.04
CA PRO A 249 6.91 19.78 10.79
C PRO A 249 6.18 20.41 9.59
N ASP A 250 5.46 19.63 8.77
CA ASP A 250 4.71 20.13 7.61
C ASP A 250 5.58 21.01 6.69
N ILE A 251 6.76 20.50 6.33
CA ILE A 251 7.70 21.21 5.46
C ILE A 251 7.38 20.86 4.01
N PRO A 252 7.03 21.82 3.14
CA PRO A 252 6.83 21.54 1.72
C PRO A 252 8.08 20.98 1.07
N GLN A 253 7.93 19.99 0.18
CA GLN A 253 9.07 19.31 -0.44
C GLN A 253 10.00 20.26 -1.19
N ALA A 254 9.43 21.22 -1.92
CA ALA A 254 10.18 22.23 -2.67
C ALA A 254 11.08 23.09 -1.75
N GLU A 255 10.72 23.26 -0.48
CA GLU A 255 11.45 24.11 0.48
C GLU A 255 12.50 23.33 1.28
N LYS A 256 12.44 22.00 1.29
CA LYS A 256 13.15 21.12 2.23
C LYS A 256 14.66 21.34 2.22
N TYR A 257 15.25 21.45 1.03
CA TYR A 257 16.70 21.57 0.81
C TYR A 257 17.15 22.97 0.37
N GLN A 258 16.25 23.97 0.35
CA GLN A 258 16.65 25.33 -0.03
C GLN A 258 17.40 26.01 1.13
N ARG A 259 18.57 26.59 0.82
CA ARG A 259 19.45 27.25 1.81
C ARG A 259 18.72 28.27 2.71
N LYS A 260 17.81 29.07 2.14
CA LYS A 260 17.05 30.09 2.89
C LYS A 260 16.11 29.51 3.96
N TYR A 261 15.73 28.23 3.87
CA TYR A 261 14.79 27.60 4.79
C TYR A 261 15.44 26.64 5.79
N ILE A 262 16.73 26.34 5.67
CA ILE A 262 17.46 25.41 6.55
C ILE A 262 17.25 25.76 8.03
N VAL A 263 17.49 27.01 8.42
CA VAL A 263 17.38 27.45 9.82
C VAL A 263 15.93 27.36 10.31
N ARG A 264 14.96 27.74 9.48
CA ARG A 264 13.53 27.66 9.81
C ARG A 264 13.09 26.21 10.02
N ASN A 265 13.46 25.33 9.09
CA ASN A 265 13.09 23.91 9.10
C ASN A 265 13.68 23.20 10.31
N TRP A 266 14.95 23.46 10.61
CA TRP A 266 15.63 22.91 11.78
C TRP A 266 15.03 23.40 13.08
N ARG A 267 14.82 24.73 13.24
CA ARG A 267 14.17 25.28 14.44
C ARG A 267 12.78 24.70 14.65
N ARG A 268 12.00 24.52 13.59
CA ARG A 268 10.67 23.92 13.67
C ARG A 268 10.71 22.52 14.30
N LEU A 269 11.66 21.68 13.91
CA LEU A 269 11.84 20.35 14.52
C LEU A 269 12.18 20.48 16.01
N LEU A 270 13.10 21.38 16.37
CA LEU A 270 13.51 21.60 17.76
C LEU A 270 12.35 22.13 18.62
N ASP A 271 11.63 23.15 18.14
CA ASP A 271 10.55 23.82 18.88
C ASP A 271 9.38 22.86 19.15
N LEU A 272 8.97 22.07 18.14
CA LEU A 272 7.93 21.05 18.31
C LEU A 272 8.38 19.91 19.25
N SER A 273 9.66 19.56 19.21
CA SER A 273 10.24 18.55 20.11
C SER A 273 10.29 19.05 21.56
N ALA A 274 10.64 20.32 21.76
CA ALA A 274 10.78 20.97 23.07
C ALA A 274 9.45 21.45 23.68
N ALA A 275 8.35 21.40 22.93
CA ALA A 275 7.03 21.80 23.40
C ALA A 275 6.64 21.07 24.73
N PRO A 276 5.76 21.66 25.57
CA PRO A 276 5.38 21.06 26.84
C PRO A 276 4.94 19.59 26.72
N GLY A 277 5.37 18.76 27.67
CA GLY A 277 5.12 17.31 27.69
C GLY A 277 6.32 16.55 28.24
N LYS A 278 6.15 15.24 28.47
CA LYS A 278 7.22 14.36 28.98
C LYS A 278 7.34 13.09 28.12
N PRO A 279 7.63 13.20 26.80
CA PRO A 279 7.81 12.04 25.96
C PRO A 279 9.11 11.30 26.34
N SER A 280 9.04 9.98 26.38
CA SER A 280 10.20 9.11 26.54
C SER A 280 11.03 9.04 25.26
N ILE A 281 10.40 9.14 24.09
CA ILE A 281 11.04 9.03 22.77
C ILE A 281 10.48 10.14 21.87
N ILE A 282 11.36 10.82 21.14
CA ILE A 282 10.97 11.75 20.07
C ILE A 282 11.24 11.07 18.72
N ILE A 283 10.29 11.16 17.80
CA ILE A 283 10.45 10.66 16.42
C ILE A 283 10.25 11.84 15.48
N TRP A 284 11.14 11.92 14.49
CA TRP A 284 11.07 12.82 13.35
C TRP A 284 10.90 12.03 12.05
N PRO A 285 10.27 12.62 11.02
CA PRO A 285 9.90 11.92 9.79
C PRO A 285 11.08 11.68 8.84
N GLU A 286 10.78 11.17 7.64
CA GLU A 286 11.78 10.83 6.64
C GLU A 286 12.55 12.07 6.16
N ALA A 287 13.88 11.94 6.12
CA ALA A 287 14.81 13.01 5.74
C ALA A 287 14.48 14.37 6.42
N ALA A 288 14.06 14.35 7.69
CA ALA A 288 13.62 15.57 8.39
C ALA A 288 14.74 16.63 8.55
N PRO A 289 15.97 16.28 8.94
CA PRO A 289 17.08 17.23 8.98
C PRO A 289 17.42 17.73 7.56
N PRO A 290 17.54 19.05 7.35
CA PRO A 290 17.81 19.62 6.03
C PRO A 290 19.29 19.53 5.61
N PHE A 291 20.09 18.69 6.28
CA PHE A 291 21.53 18.52 6.09
C PHE A 291 21.97 17.11 6.56
N LEU A 292 23.21 16.75 6.28
CA LEU A 292 23.84 15.51 6.76
C LEU A 292 24.02 15.58 8.29
N LEU A 293 23.03 15.10 9.04
CA LEU A 293 22.92 15.31 10.49
C LEU A 293 24.15 14.85 11.26
N ASN A 294 24.72 13.69 10.90
CA ASN A 294 25.89 13.11 11.57
C ASN A 294 27.19 13.91 11.36
N GLU A 295 27.19 14.89 10.45
CA GLU A 295 28.34 15.74 10.16
C GLU A 295 28.22 17.14 10.79
N GLN A 296 27.20 17.36 11.63
CA GLN A 296 26.88 18.67 12.21
C GLN A 296 26.96 18.62 13.75
N PRO A 297 28.12 18.89 14.36
CA PRO A 297 28.31 18.81 15.81
C PRO A 297 27.32 19.67 16.61
N LEU A 298 27.02 20.88 16.14
CA LEU A 298 26.05 21.78 16.79
C LEU A 298 24.63 21.21 16.78
N ALA A 299 24.23 20.52 15.71
CA ALA A 299 22.92 19.88 15.61
C ALA A 299 22.83 18.66 16.55
N LEU A 300 23.91 17.88 16.65
CA LEU A 300 23.99 16.74 17.57
C LEU A 300 23.96 17.18 19.05
N ASP A 301 24.62 18.28 19.39
CA ASP A 301 24.55 18.91 20.72
C ASP A 301 23.12 19.40 21.06
N GLN A 302 22.41 19.98 20.08
CA GLN A 302 20.98 20.32 20.22
C GLN A 302 20.10 19.08 20.42
N ILE A 303 20.36 17.98 19.69
CA ILE A 303 19.70 16.69 19.93
C ILE A 303 20.03 16.19 21.34
N GLY A 304 21.26 16.32 21.80
CA GLY A 304 21.67 15.93 23.16
C GLY A 304 20.87 16.62 24.25
N ARG A 305 20.64 17.93 24.12
CA ARG A 305 19.71 18.67 25.00
C ARG A 305 18.26 18.19 24.88
N LEU A 306 17.82 17.85 23.67
CA LEU A 306 16.50 17.26 23.46
C LEU A 306 16.38 15.83 23.98
N THR A 307 17.44 15.07 24.20
CA THR A 307 17.36 13.71 24.74
C THR A 307 17.67 13.63 26.24
N GLU A 308 17.96 14.77 26.89
CA GLU A 308 18.14 14.84 28.33
C GLU A 308 16.86 14.43 29.08
N GLY A 309 16.98 13.45 29.98
CA GLY A 309 15.85 12.86 30.70
C GLY A 309 14.90 12.02 29.84
N ARG A 310 15.26 11.72 28.58
CA ARG A 310 14.50 10.88 27.65
C ARG A 310 15.30 9.60 27.32
N LEU A 311 14.67 8.64 26.64
CA LEU A 311 15.35 7.45 26.12
C LEU A 311 16.15 7.76 24.86
N GLY A 312 15.61 8.62 23.98
CA GLY A 312 16.30 8.97 22.74
C GLY A 312 15.45 9.74 21.74
N LEU A 313 16.06 9.97 20.58
CA LEU A 313 15.46 10.58 19.40
C LEU A 313 15.72 9.68 18.18
N MET A 314 14.70 9.46 17.38
CA MET A 314 14.78 8.71 16.13
C MET A 314 14.40 9.60 14.95
N THR A 315 15.10 9.51 13.83
CA THR A 315 14.81 10.36 12.66
C THR A 315 15.23 9.73 11.36
N GLY A 316 14.49 10.00 10.29
CA GLY A 316 15.02 9.82 8.94
C GLY A 316 16.01 10.94 8.59
N GLY A 317 16.99 10.66 7.72
CA GLY A 317 18.04 11.58 7.32
C GLY A 317 18.84 11.05 6.13
N LEU A 318 19.75 11.88 5.61
CA LEU A 318 20.68 11.45 4.56
C LEU A 318 22.01 11.00 5.20
N ARG A 319 22.55 9.86 4.76
CA ARG A 319 23.93 9.45 5.06
C ARG A 319 24.78 9.58 3.81
N ARG A 320 25.99 10.09 3.97
CA ARG A 320 27.01 10.09 2.92
C ARG A 320 27.94 8.90 3.09
N GLU A 321 28.28 8.26 1.99
CA GLU A 321 29.24 7.17 1.93
C GLU A 321 30.21 7.44 0.77
N PHE A 322 31.50 7.17 1.02
CA PHE A 322 32.54 7.22 -0.01
C PHE A 322 32.86 5.79 -0.42
N LEU A 323 32.62 5.48 -1.69
CA LEU A 323 32.92 4.17 -2.26
C LEU A 323 34.44 3.98 -2.45
N PRO A 324 34.94 2.74 -2.65
CA PRO A 324 36.37 2.46 -2.83
C PRO A 324 37.05 3.20 -4.00
N ASN A 325 36.28 3.75 -4.92
CA ASN A 325 36.73 4.57 -6.06
C ASN A 325 36.65 6.09 -5.77
N ASP A 326 36.51 6.49 -4.51
CA ASP A 326 36.31 7.87 -4.05
C ASP A 326 35.03 8.55 -4.57
N GLU A 327 34.11 7.80 -5.19
CA GLU A 327 32.79 8.32 -5.56
C GLU A 327 31.92 8.50 -4.32
N MET A 328 31.34 9.68 -4.20
CA MET A 328 30.39 10.02 -3.15
C MET A 328 29.00 9.55 -3.54
N GLN A 329 28.35 8.79 -2.65
CA GLN A 329 26.95 8.43 -2.78
C GLN A 329 26.18 8.71 -1.49
N LEU A 330 24.86 8.84 -1.64
CA LEU A 330 23.95 9.07 -0.53
C LEU A 330 23.11 7.83 -0.24
N ALA A 331 22.75 7.63 1.02
CA ALA A 331 21.72 6.69 1.44
C ALA A 331 20.57 7.47 2.11
N ASN A 332 19.34 7.02 1.88
CA ASN A 332 18.17 7.44 2.65
C ASN A 332 18.15 6.57 3.91
N SER A 333 18.45 7.18 5.05
CA SER A 333 18.78 6.46 6.28
C SER A 333 17.86 6.84 7.41
N PHE A 334 17.80 5.97 8.41
CA PHE A 334 17.14 6.18 9.68
C PHE A 334 18.17 6.06 10.80
N PHE A 335 18.15 7.00 11.74
CA PHE A 335 19.13 7.09 12.81
C PHE A 335 18.44 6.96 14.16
N VAL A 336 19.08 6.22 15.06
CA VAL A 336 18.66 6.08 16.46
C VAL A 336 19.69 6.77 17.35
N TYR A 337 19.32 7.90 17.92
CA TYR A 337 20.13 8.62 18.91
C TYR A 337 19.63 8.31 20.32
N GLY A 338 20.56 8.00 21.22
CA GLY A 338 20.31 7.88 22.64
C GLY A 338 20.39 9.22 23.37
N GLN A 339 20.69 9.15 24.67
CA GLN A 339 20.98 10.33 25.47
C GLN A 339 22.23 11.07 24.98
N ALA A 340 22.29 12.37 25.24
CA ALA A 340 23.41 13.25 24.87
C ALA A 340 23.74 13.26 23.36
N GLY A 341 22.80 12.86 22.50
CA GLY A 341 22.98 12.89 21.04
C GLY A 341 23.87 11.76 20.50
N ILE A 342 24.15 10.74 21.30
CA ILE A 342 24.98 9.59 20.91
C ILE A 342 24.23 8.76 19.88
N LEU A 343 24.82 8.56 18.69
CA LEU A 343 24.29 7.64 17.69
C LEU A 343 24.47 6.20 18.17
N LEU A 344 23.37 5.48 18.36
CA LEU A 344 23.36 4.08 18.81
C LEU A 344 23.32 3.11 17.63
N ASP A 345 22.52 3.42 16.62
CA ASP A 345 22.36 2.56 15.45
C ASP A 345 21.86 3.36 14.23
N SER A 346 22.03 2.79 13.03
CA SER A 346 21.55 3.37 11.77
C SER A 346 21.07 2.31 10.77
N TYR A 347 20.02 2.60 10.03
CA TYR A 347 19.43 1.74 9.01
C TYR A 347 19.37 2.48 7.68
N ASP A 348 19.74 1.81 6.58
CA ASP A 348 19.62 2.36 5.23
C ASP A 348 18.46 1.72 4.49
N LYS A 349 17.66 2.53 3.80
CA LYS A 349 16.49 2.11 3.04
C LYS A 349 16.86 1.00 2.05
N SER A 350 16.16 -0.11 2.15
CA SER A 350 16.40 -1.30 1.35
C SER A 350 15.51 -1.41 0.12
N HIS A 351 14.27 -0.91 0.19
CA HIS A 351 13.36 -0.87 -0.96
C HIS A 351 13.22 0.55 -1.51
N LEU A 352 14.04 0.86 -2.52
CA LEU A 352 14.07 2.18 -3.16
C LEU A 352 12.88 2.39 -4.11
N VAL A 353 12.39 3.62 -4.20
CA VAL A 353 11.30 4.01 -5.10
C VAL A 353 11.83 4.18 -6.54
N PRO A 354 11.32 3.42 -7.54
CA PRO A 354 11.71 3.60 -8.93
C PRO A 354 11.36 5.00 -9.45
N PHE A 355 12.22 5.59 -10.28
CA PHE A 355 12.13 6.95 -10.85
C PHE A 355 12.25 8.11 -9.83
N GLY A 356 12.03 7.84 -8.54
CA GLY A 356 12.28 8.78 -7.46
C GLY A 356 13.72 8.71 -6.94
N GLU A 357 14.09 7.55 -6.40
CA GLU A 357 15.36 7.34 -5.68
C GLU A 357 16.45 6.69 -6.55
N TYR A 358 16.04 5.98 -7.59
CA TYR A 358 16.93 5.44 -8.62
C TYR A 358 16.24 5.48 -9.99
N LEU A 359 17.02 5.46 -11.08
CA LEU A 359 16.49 5.43 -12.43
C LEU A 359 16.65 4.01 -13.02
N PRO A 360 15.55 3.27 -13.27
CA PRO A 360 15.63 1.99 -13.97
C PRO A 360 16.27 2.17 -15.35
N PHE A 361 17.19 1.28 -15.75
CA PHE A 361 17.90 1.42 -17.03
C PHE A 361 18.55 2.81 -17.22
N GLU A 362 19.19 3.34 -16.16
CA GLU A 362 19.68 4.73 -16.07
C GLU A 362 20.37 5.22 -17.35
N LYS A 363 21.34 4.47 -17.90
CA LYS A 363 22.04 4.85 -19.14
C LYS A 363 21.10 5.17 -20.30
N THR A 364 20.05 4.36 -20.49
CA THR A 364 19.08 4.52 -21.58
C THR A 364 18.12 5.66 -21.31
N LEU A 365 17.59 5.77 -20.09
CA LEU A 365 16.60 6.79 -19.76
C LEU A 365 17.22 8.20 -19.65
N THR A 366 18.43 8.32 -19.12
CA THR A 366 19.18 9.57 -19.12
C THR A 366 19.51 10.04 -20.54
N ALA A 367 19.85 9.12 -21.46
CA ALA A 367 20.05 9.45 -22.88
C ALA A 367 18.77 9.95 -23.57
N LEU A 368 17.59 9.60 -23.04
CA LEU A 368 16.29 10.09 -23.50
C LEU A 368 15.86 11.40 -22.79
N GLY A 369 16.72 11.99 -21.95
CA GLY A 369 16.46 13.25 -21.25
C GLY A 369 15.65 13.10 -19.96
N LEU A 370 15.51 11.89 -19.42
CA LEU A 370 14.84 11.66 -18.13
C LEU A 370 15.84 11.73 -16.97
N SER A 371 15.41 12.32 -15.86
CA SER A 371 16.16 12.41 -14.61
C SER A 371 15.32 11.90 -13.42
N LYS A 372 15.97 11.73 -12.27
CA LYS A 372 15.32 11.28 -11.02
C LYS A 372 14.55 12.44 -10.39
N LEU A 373 13.36 12.17 -9.85
CA LEU A 373 12.50 13.20 -9.25
C LEU A 373 13.12 13.88 -8.01
N THR A 374 13.99 13.16 -7.29
CA THR A 374 14.70 13.71 -6.12
C THR A 374 15.83 14.68 -6.50
N GLY A 375 16.28 14.69 -7.75
CA GLY A 375 17.39 15.50 -8.22
C GLY A 375 18.78 15.06 -7.73
N ILE A 376 18.89 13.92 -7.03
CA ILE A 376 20.17 13.40 -6.52
C ILE A 376 20.94 12.70 -7.65
N GLU A 377 22.09 13.25 -8.02
CA GLU A 377 23.03 12.63 -8.97
C GLU A 377 23.54 11.28 -8.42
N GLY A 378 23.72 10.27 -9.29
CA GLY A 378 24.09 8.90 -8.89
C GLY A 378 22.98 8.06 -8.22
N GLY A 379 21.99 8.69 -7.59
CA GLY A 379 20.88 8.00 -6.90
C GLY A 379 21.26 7.52 -5.49
N PHE A 380 20.34 6.82 -4.84
CA PHE A 380 20.56 6.31 -3.48
C PHE A 380 21.19 4.91 -3.45
N ILE A 381 22.08 4.68 -2.49
CA ILE A 381 22.57 3.34 -2.14
C ILE A 381 21.43 2.54 -1.51
N LYS A 382 21.31 1.28 -1.94
CA LYS A 382 20.35 0.30 -1.40
C LYS A 382 20.91 -0.34 -0.13
N GLY A 383 20.14 -0.28 0.96
CA GLY A 383 20.46 -0.97 2.22
C GLY A 383 20.24 -2.49 2.18
N ALA A 384 20.71 -3.17 3.23
CA ALA A 384 20.76 -4.64 3.30
C ALA A 384 19.40 -5.35 3.53
N GLY A 385 18.36 -4.61 3.91
CA GLY A 385 17.04 -5.18 4.26
C GLY A 385 16.63 -4.86 5.71
N PRO A 386 15.34 -5.04 6.05
CA PRO A 386 14.83 -4.77 7.39
C PRO A 386 15.61 -5.54 8.46
N ARG A 387 15.97 -4.83 9.54
CA ARG A 387 16.61 -5.41 10.71
C ARG A 387 16.13 -4.76 11.99
N VAL A 388 16.19 -5.52 13.07
CA VAL A 388 15.96 -4.99 14.40
C VAL A 388 17.13 -4.10 14.80
N MET A 389 16.79 -2.90 15.27
CA MET A 389 17.66 -1.99 16.01
C MET A 389 17.20 -1.96 17.47
N ALA A 390 18.11 -1.61 18.37
CA ALA A 390 17.81 -1.51 19.79
C ALA A 390 17.82 -0.04 20.23
N LEU A 391 16.73 0.40 20.87
CA LEU A 391 16.76 1.58 21.73
C LEU A 391 16.59 1.09 23.18
N PRO A 392 17.63 1.20 24.03
CA PRO A 392 17.54 0.77 25.43
C PRO A 392 16.30 1.35 26.12
N GLY A 393 15.53 0.49 26.79
CA GLY A 393 14.27 0.86 27.44
C GLY A 393 13.03 0.87 26.52
N ALA A 394 13.18 0.90 25.20
CA ALA A 394 12.06 0.85 24.24
C ALA A 394 11.85 -0.51 23.57
N GLY A 395 12.80 -1.43 23.75
CA GLY A 395 12.82 -2.75 23.14
C GLY A 395 13.28 -2.72 21.68
N ASN A 396 12.96 -3.80 20.97
CA ASN A 396 13.41 -4.04 19.60
C ASN A 396 12.52 -3.28 18.60
N VAL A 397 13.12 -2.45 17.76
CA VAL A 397 12.41 -1.68 16.73
C VAL A 397 12.92 -2.03 15.34
N THR A 398 12.02 -2.16 14.36
CA THR A 398 12.41 -2.21 12.95
C THR A 398 11.96 -0.94 12.26
N ALA A 399 12.88 -0.26 11.57
CA ALA A 399 12.55 0.90 10.74
C ALA A 399 12.12 0.47 9.34
N LEU A 400 11.10 1.17 8.85
CA LEU A 400 10.58 1.08 7.49
C LEU A 400 10.50 2.49 6.92
N ILE A 401 11.30 2.82 5.92
CA ILE A 401 11.33 4.16 5.38
C ILE A 401 10.32 4.27 4.24
N CYS A 402 9.25 5.03 4.46
CA CYS A 402 8.27 5.40 3.45
C CYS A 402 7.67 4.19 2.74
N TYR A 403 8.07 3.97 1.48
CA TYR A 403 7.59 2.95 0.56
C TYR A 403 7.77 1.51 1.06
N GLU A 404 8.69 1.25 1.99
CA GLU A 404 9.01 -0.10 2.46
C GLU A 404 7.85 -0.78 3.20
N ILE A 405 6.97 0.00 3.85
CA ILE A 405 5.82 -0.57 4.56
C ILE A 405 4.79 -1.19 3.60
N LEU A 406 4.91 -0.95 2.29
CA LEU A 406 3.97 -1.50 1.31
C LEU A 406 4.14 -2.98 1.03
N PHE A 407 5.26 -3.60 1.38
CA PHE A 407 5.60 -4.95 0.97
C PHE A 407 5.18 -5.98 2.03
N PRO A 408 4.10 -6.76 1.81
CA PRO A 408 3.68 -7.78 2.76
C PRO A 408 4.77 -8.84 2.94
N GLY A 409 5.08 -9.22 4.18
CA GLY A 409 6.10 -10.24 4.48
C GLY A 409 7.55 -9.78 4.32
N GLU A 410 7.81 -8.54 3.92
CA GLU A 410 9.16 -7.96 3.81
C GLU A 410 9.42 -6.84 4.83
N VAL A 411 8.69 -6.85 5.95
CA VAL A 411 8.82 -5.83 7.01
C VAL A 411 9.60 -6.31 8.23
N GLU A 412 9.82 -7.62 8.36
CA GLU A 412 10.60 -8.22 9.45
C GLU A 412 11.93 -8.79 8.93
N GLY A 413 12.99 -8.64 9.74
CA GLY A 413 14.28 -9.29 9.50
C GLY A 413 14.38 -10.66 10.17
N ALA A 414 15.59 -11.11 10.48
CA ALA A 414 15.82 -12.40 11.14
C ALA A 414 15.26 -12.49 12.59
N LYS A 415 14.94 -11.36 13.21
CA LYS A 415 14.34 -11.27 14.54
C LYS A 415 13.05 -10.46 14.46
N ARG A 416 12.01 -10.93 15.15
CA ARG A 416 10.75 -10.21 15.27
C ARG A 416 10.92 -8.96 16.13
N PRO A 417 10.49 -7.77 15.67
CA PRO A 417 10.52 -6.56 16.47
C PRO A 417 9.38 -6.52 17.49
N ASP A 418 9.50 -5.65 18.49
CA ASP A 418 8.39 -5.33 19.38
C ASP A 418 7.46 -4.27 18.80
N TRP A 419 7.96 -3.45 17.87
CA TRP A 419 7.21 -2.40 17.18
C TRP A 419 7.93 -1.96 15.90
N PHE A 420 7.16 -1.46 14.95
CA PHE A 420 7.68 -0.83 13.73
C PHE A 420 7.70 0.69 13.88
N VAL A 421 8.76 1.32 13.39
CA VAL A 421 8.78 2.76 13.13
C VAL A 421 8.73 2.99 11.62
N ASN A 422 7.73 3.73 11.17
CA ASN A 422 7.59 4.07 9.76
C ASN A 422 7.71 5.59 9.56
N VAL A 423 8.90 6.03 9.14
CA VAL A 423 9.13 7.44 8.82
C VAL A 423 8.87 7.68 7.35
N THR A 424 8.17 8.75 7.00
CA THR A 424 7.75 8.98 5.60
C THR A 424 7.64 10.45 5.23
N ASP A 425 7.87 10.75 3.96
CA ASP A 425 7.56 12.04 3.37
C ASP A 425 6.44 11.90 2.32
N ASP A 426 5.19 11.95 2.78
CA ASP A 426 4.02 11.88 1.91
C ASP A 426 3.78 13.16 1.07
N SER A 427 4.67 14.17 1.15
CA SER A 427 4.55 15.41 0.36
C SER A 427 4.59 15.16 -1.15
N TRP A 428 5.21 14.05 -1.57
CA TRP A 428 5.23 13.56 -2.96
C TRP A 428 3.87 13.07 -3.47
N PHE A 429 2.94 12.73 -2.58
CA PHE A 429 1.70 12.02 -2.94
C PHE A 429 0.45 12.92 -2.97
N GLY A 430 0.65 14.21 -2.74
CA GLY A 430 -0.41 15.22 -2.76
C GLY A 430 -1.38 15.13 -1.57
N PRO A 431 -2.33 16.07 -1.47
CA PRO A 431 -3.10 16.29 -0.25
C PRO A 431 -4.37 15.41 -0.13
N TRP A 432 -4.46 14.28 -0.84
CA TRP A 432 -5.71 13.51 -0.89
C TRP A 432 -5.57 11.99 -0.80
N ALA A 433 -5.57 11.28 -1.93
CA ALA A 433 -5.72 9.82 -1.95
C ALA A 433 -4.45 9.08 -1.50
N GLY A 434 -3.28 9.47 -2.02
CA GLY A 434 -2.01 8.77 -1.77
C GLY A 434 -1.69 8.58 -0.28
N PRO A 435 -1.63 9.64 0.55
CA PRO A 435 -1.32 9.51 1.98
C PRO A 435 -2.35 8.68 2.76
N ARG A 436 -3.63 8.71 2.35
CA ARG A 436 -4.70 7.91 2.99
C ARG A 436 -4.63 6.44 2.60
N GLN A 437 -4.29 6.14 1.35
CA GLN A 437 -3.99 4.77 0.91
C GLN A 437 -2.74 4.24 1.64
N HIS A 438 -1.69 5.06 1.76
CA HIS A 438 -0.45 4.70 2.43
C HIS A 438 -0.67 4.41 3.93
N LEU A 439 -1.43 5.25 4.64
CA LEU A 439 -1.82 5.00 6.03
C LEU A 439 -2.59 3.69 6.19
N LEU A 440 -3.52 3.38 5.28
CA LEU A 440 -4.28 2.13 5.33
C LEU A 440 -3.34 0.92 5.24
N VAL A 441 -2.33 0.97 4.37
CA VAL A 441 -1.33 -0.11 4.26
C VAL A 441 -0.55 -0.29 5.57
N ALA A 442 -0.13 0.80 6.21
CA ALA A 442 0.53 0.74 7.52
C ALA A 442 -0.35 0.06 8.59
N ARG A 443 -1.66 0.32 8.58
CA ARG A 443 -2.62 -0.36 9.46
C ARG A 443 -2.74 -1.85 9.16
N VAL A 444 -2.73 -2.24 7.88
CA VAL A 444 -2.78 -3.65 7.49
C VAL A 444 -1.51 -4.39 7.92
N ARG A 445 -0.32 -3.79 7.78
CA ARG A 445 0.93 -4.38 8.30
C ARG A 445 0.89 -4.61 9.80
N ALA A 446 0.33 -3.68 10.56
CA ALA A 446 0.17 -3.86 11.99
C ALA A 446 -0.69 -5.09 12.34
N ILE A 447 -1.77 -5.32 11.57
CA ILE A 447 -2.67 -6.47 11.73
C ILE A 447 -2.00 -7.78 11.31
N GLU A 448 -1.35 -7.77 10.16
CA GLU A 448 -0.65 -8.92 9.57
C GLU A 448 0.42 -9.44 10.52
N GLU A 449 1.28 -8.58 11.05
CA GLU A 449 2.39 -9.01 11.90
C GLU A 449 2.00 -9.13 13.38
N GLY A 450 0.88 -8.54 13.78
CA GLY A 450 0.51 -8.43 15.19
C GLY A 450 1.51 -7.57 15.96
N VAL A 451 2.09 -6.57 15.30
CA VAL A 451 3.12 -5.66 15.81
C VAL A 451 2.60 -4.23 15.62
N PRO A 452 2.71 -3.34 16.61
CA PRO A 452 2.25 -1.97 16.46
C PRO A 452 3.14 -1.18 15.50
N VAL A 453 2.54 -0.20 14.83
CA VAL A 453 3.23 0.68 13.88
C VAL A 453 3.16 2.12 14.40
N VAL A 454 4.32 2.72 14.58
CA VAL A 454 4.49 4.13 14.92
C VAL A 454 4.90 4.87 13.64
N ARG A 455 3.94 5.53 13.00
CA ARG A 455 4.14 6.20 11.71
C ARG A 455 4.30 7.70 11.89
N ASP A 456 5.43 8.25 11.47
CA ASP A 456 5.71 9.68 11.50
C ASP A 456 5.91 10.25 10.09
N ALA A 457 5.08 11.20 9.71
CA ALA A 457 5.03 11.76 8.37
C ALA A 457 5.37 13.25 8.37
N ASN A 458 6.07 13.73 7.34
CA ASN A 458 6.41 15.16 7.23
C ASN A 458 5.18 16.05 7.02
N THR A 459 4.43 15.85 5.93
CA THR A 459 3.16 16.54 5.61
C THR A 459 1.97 15.58 5.61
N GLY A 460 2.24 14.27 5.72
CA GLY A 460 1.31 13.16 5.66
C GLY A 460 0.41 13.01 6.89
N ILE A 461 -0.11 11.81 7.09
CA ILE A 461 -0.84 11.45 8.32
C ILE A 461 0.12 10.71 9.25
N SER A 462 0.48 11.34 10.36
CA SER A 462 1.23 10.70 11.45
C SER A 462 0.26 9.98 12.39
N ALA A 463 0.60 8.77 12.82
CA ALA A 463 -0.28 7.96 13.65
C ALA A 463 0.46 6.92 14.51
N ILE A 464 -0.06 6.69 15.71
CA ILE A 464 0.30 5.54 16.55
C ILE A 464 -0.77 4.47 16.34
N ILE A 465 -0.37 3.31 15.82
CA ILE A 465 -1.26 2.23 15.39
C ILE A 465 -0.97 0.99 16.24
N ASP A 466 -2.01 0.41 16.84
CA ASP A 466 -1.87 -0.82 17.62
C ASP A 466 -1.77 -2.09 16.74
N PRO A 467 -1.44 -3.27 17.31
CA PRO A 467 -1.37 -4.53 16.56
C PRO A 467 -2.67 -5.03 15.93
N LEU A 468 -3.80 -4.36 16.19
CA LEU A 468 -5.09 -4.67 15.58
C LEU A 468 -5.45 -3.64 14.50
N GLY A 469 -4.54 -2.71 14.18
CA GLY A 469 -4.74 -1.67 13.17
C GLY A 469 -5.65 -0.53 13.65
N ARG A 470 -5.88 -0.39 14.96
CA ARG A 470 -6.59 0.75 15.56
C ARG A 470 -5.64 1.93 15.63
N ILE A 471 -6.12 3.11 15.22
CA ILE A 471 -5.38 4.36 15.39
C ILE A 471 -5.62 4.84 16.81
N ARG A 472 -4.57 4.87 17.64
CA ARG A 472 -4.63 5.32 19.03
C ARG A 472 -4.53 6.85 19.12
N GLN A 473 -3.59 7.41 18.36
CA GLN A 473 -3.40 8.85 18.18
C GLN A 473 -3.06 9.13 16.72
N SER A 474 -3.46 10.30 16.22
CA SER A 474 -3.09 10.75 14.87
C SER A 474 -3.03 12.26 14.75
N LEU A 475 -2.13 12.75 13.90
CA LEU A 475 -2.15 14.11 13.39
C LEU A 475 -2.52 14.10 11.92
N GLY A 476 -3.47 14.97 11.55
CA GLY A 476 -4.04 14.99 10.21
C GLY A 476 -3.09 15.51 9.14
N LEU A 477 -3.47 15.28 7.88
CA LEU A 477 -2.74 15.71 6.69
C LEU A 477 -2.60 17.24 6.62
N GLY A 478 -1.41 17.72 6.24
CA GLY A 478 -1.13 19.16 6.08
C GLY A 478 -1.27 19.96 7.39
N LYS A 479 -0.96 19.33 8.53
CA LYS A 479 -0.98 19.96 9.85
C LYS A 479 0.43 20.01 10.41
N MET A 480 0.91 21.20 10.76
CA MET A 480 2.11 21.34 11.57
C MET A 480 1.78 21.09 13.04
N GLY A 481 2.53 20.23 13.72
CA GLY A 481 2.34 19.98 15.15
C GLY A 481 3.07 18.73 15.64
N PHE A 482 2.65 18.24 16.80
CA PHE A 482 3.11 16.98 17.35
C PHE A 482 1.93 16.21 17.98
N ILE A 483 2.10 14.91 18.15
CA ILE A 483 1.20 14.08 18.97
C ILE A 483 2.01 13.27 19.97
N ASP A 484 1.50 13.21 21.20
CA ASP A 484 2.02 12.35 22.26
C ASP A 484 1.07 11.17 22.49
N GLY A 485 1.60 9.96 22.59
CA GLY A 485 0.80 8.79 22.91
C GLY A 485 1.64 7.62 23.43
N PRO A 486 1.01 6.66 24.13
CA PRO A 486 1.73 5.51 24.65
C PRO A 486 2.17 4.59 23.50
N LEU A 487 3.33 3.94 23.65
CA LEU A 487 3.75 2.87 22.73
C LEU A 487 2.87 1.62 22.97
N PRO A 488 2.07 1.15 22.00
CA PRO A 488 1.30 -0.08 22.17
C PRO A 488 2.23 -1.29 22.34
N ALA A 489 1.76 -2.34 23.02
CA ALA A 489 2.47 -3.60 23.13
C ALA A 489 2.17 -4.50 21.90
N PRO A 490 3.14 -5.31 21.41
CA PRO A 490 2.87 -6.30 20.37
C PRO A 490 2.01 -7.45 20.89
N LEU A 491 1.32 -8.11 19.96
CA LEU A 491 0.67 -9.39 20.21
C LEU A 491 1.67 -10.54 19.96
N ALA A 492 1.24 -11.76 20.30
CA ALA A 492 1.91 -12.96 19.83
C ALA A 492 1.97 -12.99 18.29
N PRO A 493 2.99 -13.64 17.70
CA PRO A 493 3.09 -13.80 16.25
C PRO A 493 1.79 -14.35 15.67
N THR A 494 1.36 -13.79 14.56
CA THR A 494 0.11 -14.18 13.92
C THR A 494 0.34 -15.42 13.04
N PRO A 495 -0.71 -16.16 12.67
CA PRO A 495 -0.57 -17.23 11.68
C PRO A 495 -0.01 -16.72 10.33
N TYR A 496 -0.36 -15.49 9.92
CA TYR A 496 0.21 -14.89 8.72
C TYR A 496 1.72 -14.64 8.87
N SER A 497 2.19 -14.02 9.96
CA SER A 497 3.61 -13.70 10.12
C SER A 497 4.52 -14.94 10.11
N GLN A 498 3.96 -16.11 10.43
CA GLN A 498 4.67 -17.39 10.43
C GLN A 498 4.68 -18.10 9.06
N SER A 499 3.66 -17.88 8.24
CA SER A 499 3.43 -18.65 7.01
C SER A 499 3.39 -17.80 5.73
N ILE A 500 3.40 -16.48 5.89
CA ILE A 500 3.31 -15.43 4.87
C ILE A 500 2.20 -15.78 3.87
N ASP A 501 2.54 -16.11 2.63
CA ASP A 501 1.56 -16.30 1.55
C ASP A 501 1.05 -17.74 1.42
N LEU A 502 1.32 -18.62 2.39
CA LEU A 502 0.91 -20.04 2.30
C LEU A 502 -0.59 -20.19 2.05
N PHE A 503 -1.44 -19.47 2.79
CA PHE A 503 -2.89 -19.53 2.60
C PHE A 503 -3.29 -19.09 1.18
N PHE A 504 -2.69 -18.00 0.69
CA PHE A 504 -2.93 -17.50 -0.66
C PHE A 504 -2.62 -18.59 -1.70
N TRP A 505 -1.46 -19.24 -1.61
CA TRP A 505 -1.06 -20.29 -2.55
C TRP A 505 -1.95 -21.53 -2.48
N LEU A 506 -2.32 -21.99 -1.29
CA LEU A 506 -3.20 -23.15 -1.12
C LEU A 506 -4.57 -22.94 -1.78
N VAL A 507 -5.21 -21.78 -1.52
CA VAL A 507 -6.51 -21.46 -2.11
C VAL A 507 -6.39 -21.23 -3.62
N LEU A 508 -5.33 -20.54 -4.07
CA LEU A 508 -5.08 -20.32 -5.50
C LEU A 508 -4.94 -21.63 -6.27
N ILE A 509 -4.14 -22.57 -5.76
CA ILE A 509 -3.95 -23.90 -6.37
C ILE A 509 -5.27 -24.66 -6.41
N ALA A 510 -6.04 -24.67 -5.31
CA ALA A 510 -7.35 -25.31 -5.26
C ALA A 510 -8.32 -24.74 -6.31
N MET A 511 -8.33 -23.41 -6.49
CA MET A 511 -9.17 -22.75 -7.49
C MET A 511 -8.73 -23.08 -8.92
N ILE A 512 -7.43 -23.15 -9.19
CA ILE A 512 -6.89 -23.55 -10.50
C ILE A 512 -7.28 -25.01 -10.80
N ALA A 513 -7.11 -25.92 -9.83
CA ALA A 513 -7.48 -27.32 -9.98
C ALA A 513 -8.98 -27.50 -10.25
N LEU A 514 -9.83 -26.80 -9.49
CA LEU A 514 -11.28 -26.81 -9.69
C LEU A 514 -11.68 -26.22 -11.05
N THR A 515 -11.02 -25.13 -11.47
CA THR A 515 -11.22 -24.54 -12.79
C THR A 515 -10.89 -25.52 -13.90
N ALA A 516 -9.75 -26.21 -13.80
CA ALA A 516 -9.32 -27.22 -14.77
C ALA A 516 -10.29 -28.42 -14.83
N ARG A 517 -10.78 -28.89 -13.68
CA ARG A 517 -11.78 -29.96 -13.62
C ARG A 517 -13.08 -29.56 -14.31
N LEU A 518 -13.61 -28.37 -14.00
CA LEU A 518 -14.81 -27.83 -14.63
C LEU A 518 -14.63 -27.56 -16.13
N TYR A 519 -13.41 -27.23 -16.54
CA TYR A 519 -13.05 -27.07 -17.96
C TYR A 519 -12.98 -28.42 -18.70
N ARG A 520 -12.68 -29.54 -18.04
CA ARG A 520 -12.66 -30.88 -18.68
C ARG A 520 -14.01 -31.58 -18.67
N ALA A 521 -14.86 -31.32 -17.67
CA ALA A 521 -16.15 -31.99 -17.47
C ALA A 521 -17.26 -31.58 -18.45
N ARG A 522 -16.95 -30.74 -19.44
CA ARG A 522 -17.83 -30.24 -20.50
C ARG A 522 -17.03 -30.16 -21.79
#